data_AF-A0A5C7GP24-F1
#
_entry.id   AF-A0A5C7GP24-F1
#
_cell.length_a   1.000
_cell.length_b   1.000
_cell.length_c   1.000
_cell.angle_alpha   90.00
_cell.angle_beta   90.00
_cell.angle_gamma   90.00
#
_symmetry.space_group_name_H-M   'P 1'
#
loop_
_entity.id
_entity.type
_entity.pdbx_description
1 polymer ?
#
loop_
_entity_poly.entity_id
_entity_poly.type
_entity_poly.pdbx_seq_one_letter_code
_entity_poly.pdbx_strand_id
1 'polypeptide(L)'
;MLPSVPKPEIIFTPLTEFHVQAAVICARKLGIHVRLRSGGHDYEVVSYVSEIESPFIVLDLARLRSISVDIRSSSAWVQAGATIGEVYYRIAEKSKVHGFPAGLIARL
;
A
#
# COMPACT_ATOMS: atom_id res chain seq x y z
N MET A 1 31.54 6.23 1.99
CA MET A 1 30.77 5.01 2.34
C MET A 1 29.31 5.40 2.31
N LEU A 2 28.48 4.76 1.48
CA LEU A 2 27.03 4.95 1.58
C LEU A 2 26.62 4.44 2.97
N PRO A 3 25.89 5.21 3.79
CA PRO A 3 25.40 4.71 5.07
C PRO A 3 24.60 3.43 4.81
N SER A 4 24.88 2.38 5.59
CA SER A 4 24.17 1.11 5.47
C SER A 4 22.69 1.37 5.74
N VAL A 5 21.87 1.23 4.70
CA VAL A 5 20.42 1.42 4.81
C VAL A 5 19.85 0.42 5.82
N PRO A 6 19.21 0.87 6.91
CA PRO A 6 18.61 -0.01 7.91
C PRO A 6 17.56 -0.93 7.26
N LYS A 7 17.69 -2.24 7.50
CA LYS A 7 16.79 -3.25 6.95
C LYS A 7 15.67 -3.56 7.94
N PRO A 8 14.47 -3.90 7.45
CA PRO A 8 13.41 -4.37 8.32
C PRO A 8 13.73 -5.74 8.90
N GLU A 9 13.26 -5.99 10.11
CA GLU A 9 13.33 -7.30 10.76
C GLU A 9 12.41 -8.30 10.06
N ILE A 10 11.22 -7.85 9.68
CA ILE A 10 10.18 -8.65 9.04
C ILE A 10 9.44 -7.79 8.00
N ILE A 11 9.12 -8.42 6.87
CA ILE A 11 8.12 -7.90 5.92
C ILE A 11 6.88 -8.75 6.07
N PHE A 12 5.78 -8.15 6.53
CA PHE A 12 4.50 -8.82 6.70
C PHE A 12 3.53 -8.35 5.62
N THR A 13 2.95 -9.30 4.89
CA THR A 13 2.01 -9.02 3.80
C THR A 13 0.63 -9.55 4.18
N PRO A 14 -0.30 -8.69 4.66
CA PRO A 14 -1.62 -9.09 5.11
C PRO A 14 -2.48 -9.55 3.93
N LEU A 15 -3.36 -10.52 4.20
CA LEU A 15 -4.30 -11.07 3.21
C LEU A 15 -5.70 -10.50 3.37
N THR A 16 -5.99 -10.00 4.56
CA THR A 16 -7.27 -9.46 4.98
C THR A 16 -7.03 -8.21 5.82
N GLU A 17 -8.07 -7.39 5.96
CA GLU A 17 -8.03 -6.19 6.81
C GLU A 17 -7.79 -6.55 8.29
N PHE A 18 -8.26 -7.72 8.74
CA PHE A 18 -7.99 -8.22 10.09
C PHE A 18 -6.50 -8.48 10.34
N HIS A 19 -5.75 -8.92 9.33
CA HIS A 19 -4.30 -9.11 9.48
C HIS A 19 -3.59 -7.76 9.69
N VAL A 20 -4.08 -6.68 9.07
CA VAL A 20 -3.56 -5.31 9.29
C VAL A 20 -3.78 -4.91 10.75
N GLN A 21 -5.00 -5.10 11.27
CA GLN A 21 -5.33 -4.79 12.67
C GLN A 21 -4.46 -5.58 13.65
N ALA A 22 -4.32 -6.90 13.42
CA ALA A 22 -3.50 -7.76 14.25
C ALA A 22 -2.02 -7.32 14.24
N ALA A 23 -1.46 -7.00 13.07
CA ALA A 23 -0.10 -6.52 12.95
C ALA A 23 0.15 -5.23 13.74
N VAL A 24 -0.76 -4.25 13.66
CA VAL A 24 -0.66 -2.98 14.41
C VAL A 24 -0.74 -3.23 15.92
N ILE A 25 -1.66 -4.09 16.36
CA ILE A 25 -1.81 -4.42 17.79
C ILE A 25 -0.55 -5.12 18.32
N CYS A 26 -0.02 -6.10 17.58
CA CYS A 26 1.20 -6.82 17.95
C CYS A 26 2.42 -5.90 17.97
N ALA A 27 2.61 -5.06 16.95
CA ALA A 27 3.73 -4.13 16.89
C ALA A 27 3.72 -3.16 18.08
N ARG A 28 2.54 -2.60 18.41
CA ARG A 28 2.37 -1.74 19.59
C ARG A 28 2.69 -2.47 20.89
N LYS A 29 2.21 -3.71 21.06
CA LYS A 29 2.49 -4.51 22.26
C LYS A 29 3.97 -4.84 22.43
N LEU A 30 4.68 -5.03 21.32
CA LEU A 30 6.11 -5.35 21.30
C LEU A 30 7.02 -4.13 21.26
N GLY A 31 6.47 -2.91 21.16
CA GLY A 31 7.26 -1.68 21.02
C GLY A 31 8.03 -1.58 19.70
N ILE A 32 7.56 -2.25 18.65
CA ILE A 32 8.21 -2.31 17.33
C ILE A 32 7.61 -1.25 16.41
N HIS A 33 8.45 -0.51 15.69
CA HIS A 33 7.99 0.47 14.71
C HIS A 33 7.43 -0.20 13.46
N VAL A 34 6.37 0.38 12.87
CA VAL A 34 5.76 -0.12 11.63
C VAL A 34 5.96 0.91 10.52
N ARG A 35 6.46 0.45 9.38
CA ARG A 35 6.45 1.21 8.12
C ARG A 35 5.41 0.61 7.18
N LEU A 36 4.58 1.46 6.58
CA LEU A 36 3.51 1.03 5.69
C LEU A 36 3.96 1.18 4.24
N ARG A 37 3.81 0.12 3.45
CA ARG A 37 4.11 0.14 2.02
C ARG A 37 2.90 -0.29 1.20
N SER A 38 2.46 0.58 0.29
CA SER A 38 1.51 0.26 -0.79
C SER A 38 2.29 0.00 -2.08
N GLY A 39 2.30 0.96 -3.03
CA GLY A 39 3.00 0.81 -4.32
C GLY A 39 4.51 1.12 -4.29
N GLY A 40 5.08 1.52 -3.15
CA GLY A 40 6.54 1.73 -3.02
C GLY A 40 7.11 2.94 -3.79
N HIS A 41 6.28 3.93 -4.11
CA HIS A 41 6.69 5.18 -4.79
C HIS A 41 7.12 6.30 -3.83
N ASP A 42 7.56 5.93 -2.63
CA ASP A 42 8.13 6.88 -1.67
C ASP A 42 9.51 7.30 -2.17
N TYR A 43 9.62 8.57 -2.61
CA TYR A 43 10.86 9.13 -3.14
C TYR A 43 12.01 9.09 -2.13
N GLU A 44 11.68 9.28 -0.85
CA GLU A 44 12.63 9.29 0.26
C GLU A 44 12.76 7.90 0.90
N VAL A 45 12.03 6.90 0.38
CA VAL A 45 12.08 5.49 0.81
C VAL A 45 11.68 5.30 2.28
N VAL A 46 10.97 6.26 2.87
CA VAL A 46 10.57 6.26 4.29
C VAL A 46 9.54 5.16 4.60
N SER A 47 8.80 4.70 3.60
CA SER A 47 7.94 3.51 3.63
C SER A 47 8.69 2.18 3.80
N TYR A 48 10.02 2.16 3.63
CA TYR A 48 10.84 0.95 3.68
C TYR A 48 12.12 1.10 4.54
N VAL A 49 12.54 2.33 4.84
CA VAL A 49 13.73 2.64 5.62
C VAL A 49 13.35 3.44 6.86
N SER A 50 14.01 3.12 7.98
CA SER A 50 13.94 3.94 9.19
C SER A 50 15.26 4.67 9.38
N GLU A 51 15.23 6.00 9.49
CA GLU A 51 16.38 6.80 9.92
C GLU A 51 16.72 6.60 11.41
N ILE A 52 15.78 6.01 12.16
CA ILE A 52 15.92 5.70 13.59
C ILE A 52 16.44 4.27 13.71
N GLU A 53 17.54 4.08 14.47
CA GLU A 53 18.17 2.79 14.86
C GLU A 53 17.28 1.96 15.81
N SER A 54 16.02 1.76 15.44
CA SER A 54 15.06 0.96 16.18
C SER A 54 14.53 -0.15 15.27
N PRO A 55 14.32 -1.38 15.80
CA PRO A 55 13.78 -2.47 15.01
C PRO A 55 12.41 -2.06 14.45
N PHE A 56 12.24 -2.26 13.16
CA PHE A 56 11.00 -1.96 12.46
C PHE A 56 10.58 -3.09 11.54
N ILE A 57 9.28 -3.16 11.30
CA ILE A 57 8.67 -4.06 10.34
C ILE A 57 8.04 -3.27 9.20
N VAL A 58 8.02 -3.86 8.01
CA VAL A 58 7.25 -3.33 6.88
C VAL A 58 5.93 -4.09 6.80
N LEU A 59 4.83 -3.34 6.86
CA LEU A 59 3.50 -3.84 6.55
C LEU A 59 3.20 -3.53 5.07
N ASP A 60 3.32 -4.55 4.23
CA ASP A 60 3.18 -4.43 2.77
C ASP A 60 1.76 -4.76 2.33
N LEU A 61 0.99 -3.76 1.92
CA LEU A 61 -0.41 -3.87 1.56
C LEU A 61 -0.66 -4.38 0.14
N ALA A 62 0.38 -4.77 -0.62
CA ALA A 62 0.26 -5.15 -2.03
C ALA A 62 -0.71 -6.32 -2.33
N ARG A 63 -1.15 -7.07 -1.32
CA ARG A 63 -2.19 -8.12 -1.49
C ARG A 63 -3.62 -7.63 -1.26
N LEU A 64 -3.81 -6.47 -0.65
CA LEU A 64 -5.10 -5.81 -0.50
C LEU A 64 -5.30 -4.84 -1.67
N ARG A 65 -5.63 -5.40 -2.85
CA ARG A 65 -5.74 -4.67 -4.13
C ARG A 65 -7.10 -4.81 -4.82
N SER A 66 -8.14 -5.17 -4.08
CA SER A 66 -9.49 -5.29 -4.62
C SER A 66 -10.01 -3.93 -5.12
N ILE A 67 -10.70 -3.95 -6.26
CA ILE A 67 -11.32 -2.78 -6.88
C ILE A 67 -12.75 -3.13 -7.26
N SER A 68 -13.71 -2.37 -6.75
CA SER A 68 -15.13 -2.49 -7.09
C SER A 68 -15.64 -1.17 -7.64
N VAL A 69 -16.16 -1.17 -8.86
CA VAL A 69 -16.64 0.03 -9.56
C VAL A 69 -18.16 -0.05 -9.73
N ASP A 70 -18.87 0.96 -9.26
CA ASP A 70 -20.31 1.16 -9.51
C ASP A 70 -20.52 2.40 -10.38
N ILE A 71 -20.89 2.15 -11.63
CA ILE A 71 -21.15 3.20 -12.62
C ILE A 71 -22.46 3.94 -12.33
N ARG A 72 -23.45 3.30 -11.68
CA ARG A 72 -24.74 3.94 -11.42
C ARG A 72 -24.62 5.04 -10.37
N SER A 73 -23.76 4.83 -9.37
CA SER A 73 -23.44 5.82 -8.35
C SER A 73 -22.19 6.64 -8.67
N SER A 74 -21.56 6.43 -9.83
CA SER A 74 -20.31 7.06 -10.25
C SER A 74 -19.21 6.97 -9.17
N SER A 75 -19.08 5.82 -8.51
CA SER A 75 -18.17 5.62 -7.38
C SER A 75 -17.35 4.33 -7.52
N ALA A 76 -16.17 4.30 -6.91
CA ALA A 76 -15.35 3.09 -6.83
C ALA A 76 -14.78 2.91 -5.41
N TRP A 77 -14.75 1.66 -4.96
CA TRP A 77 -14.01 1.22 -3.78
C TRP A 77 -12.70 0.59 -4.22
N VAL A 78 -11.59 1.12 -3.72
CA VAL A 78 -10.23 0.74 -4.11
C VAL A 78 -9.43 0.46 -2.86
N GLN A 79 -8.88 -0.75 -2.72
CA GLN A 79 -8.01 -1.08 -1.59
C GLN A 79 -6.60 -0.47 -1.77
N ALA A 80 -5.94 -0.18 -0.65
CA ALA A 80 -4.71 0.61 -0.61
C ALA A 80 -3.50 0.00 -1.35
N GLY A 81 -3.51 -1.30 -1.64
CA GLY A 81 -2.47 -1.99 -2.41
C GLY A 81 -2.68 -1.94 -3.93
N ALA A 82 -3.82 -1.45 -4.41
CA ALA A 82 -4.09 -1.31 -5.83
C ALA A 82 -3.27 -0.18 -6.45
N THR A 83 -2.77 -0.39 -7.66
CA THR A 83 -2.07 0.64 -8.41
C THR A 83 -3.07 1.48 -9.19
N ILE A 84 -2.69 2.72 -9.54
CA ILE A 84 -3.61 3.59 -10.27
C ILE A 84 -3.90 3.07 -11.69
N GLY A 85 -3.00 2.29 -12.29
CA GLY A 85 -3.27 1.63 -13.56
C GLY A 85 -4.36 0.57 -13.45
N GLU A 86 -4.36 -0.23 -12.37
CA GLU A 86 -5.45 -1.18 -12.10
C GLU A 86 -6.79 -0.44 -11.93
N VAL A 87 -6.79 0.71 -11.24
CA VAL A 87 -7.99 1.56 -11.08
C VAL A 87 -8.50 2.06 -12.42
N TYR A 88 -7.63 2.66 -13.25
CA TYR A 88 -8.01 3.14 -14.58
C TYR A 88 -8.55 2.01 -15.46
N TYR A 89 -7.88 0.86 -15.46
CA TYR A 89 -8.30 -0.30 -16.22
C TYR A 89 -9.71 -0.77 -15.82
N ARG A 90 -9.99 -0.89 -14.51
CA ARG A 90 -11.29 -1.35 -14.01
C ARG A 90 -12.43 -0.38 -14.28
N ILE A 91 -12.16 0.93 -14.27
CA ILE A 91 -13.15 1.93 -14.66
C ILE A 91 -13.46 1.83 -16.15
N ALA A 92 -12.43 1.78 -17.00
CA ALA A 92 -12.57 1.68 -18.45
C ALA A 92 -13.25 0.37 -18.90
N GLU A 93 -13.03 -0.74 -18.19
CA GLU A 93 -13.70 -2.03 -18.41
C GLU A 93 -15.22 -1.91 -18.23
N LYS A 94 -15.67 -1.04 -17.30
CA LYS A 94 -17.09 -0.85 -17.00
C LYS A 94 -17.73 0.27 -17.83
N SER A 95 -16.99 1.29 -18.22
CA SER A 95 -17.52 2.40 -19.02
C SER A 95 -16.43 3.14 -19.79
N LYS A 96 -16.68 3.45 -21.07
CA LYS A 96 -15.78 4.20 -21.94
C LYS A 96 -15.83 5.72 -21.74
N VAL A 97 -16.77 6.21 -20.93
CA VAL A 97 -16.97 7.65 -20.69
C VAL A 97 -16.70 8.07 -19.25
N HIS A 98 -16.31 7.12 -18.39
CA HIS A 98 -15.91 7.40 -17.02
C HIS A 98 -14.39 7.35 -16.90
N GLY A 99 -13.86 8.18 -16.01
CA GLY A 99 -12.45 8.22 -15.64
C GLY A 99 -12.30 8.69 -14.21
N PHE A 100 -11.07 8.72 -13.72
CA PHE A 100 -10.75 9.23 -12.40
C PHE A 100 -9.50 10.12 -12.49
N PRO A 101 -9.54 11.37 -12.02
CA PRO A 101 -8.40 12.28 -12.14
C PRO A 101 -7.34 11.98 -11.07
N ALA A 102 -6.37 11.12 -11.40
CA ALA A 102 -5.26 10.77 -10.52
C ALA A 102 -3.91 10.85 -11.25
N GLY A 103 -2.86 10.28 -10.65
CA GLY A 103 -1.51 10.32 -11.19
C GLY A 103 -1.36 9.66 -12.56
N LEU A 104 -0.39 10.13 -13.34
CA LEU A 104 -0.06 9.56 -14.65
C LEU A 104 0.64 8.19 -14.55
N ILE A 105 1.36 7.94 -13.45
CA ILE A 105 2.21 6.76 -13.29
C ILE A 105 1.37 5.55 -12.89
N ALA A 106 1.20 4.60 -13.82
CA ALA A 106 0.20 3.54 -13.74
C ALA A 106 0.64 2.19 -13.11
N ARG A 107 1.87 2.06 -12.59
CA ARG A 107 2.67 0.81 -12.70
C ARG A 107 1.96 -0.54 -12.44
N LEU A 108 2.26 -1.50 -13.33
CA LEU A 108 1.94 -2.94 -13.38
C LEU A 108 2.42 -3.74 -12.16
#